data_AF-A0A8J3BC36-F1
#
_entry.id   AF-A0A8J3BC36-F1
#
_cell.length_a   1.000
_cell.length_b   1.000
_cell.length_c   1.000
_cell.angle_alpha   90.00
_cell.angle_beta   90.00
_cell.angle_gamma   90.00
#
_symmetry.space_group_name_H-M   'P 1'
#
loop_
_entity.id
_entity.type
_entity.pdbx_description
1 polymer ?
#
loop_
_entity_poly.entity_id
_entity_poly.type
_entity_poly.pdbx_seq_one_letter_code
_entity_poly.pdbx_strand_id
1 'polypeptide(L)'
;MRERVDPVGHDAIFASRKGTWLSPQNVRRQWRQARADAGLAWVTPHTFRKTVATLIDKDANAKKAAAQLGHGSEEITKKHYIVKPALAPDVSDILEQLGAGSPKADTVPPRHE
;
A
#
# COMPACT_ATOMS: atom_id res chain seq x y z
N MET A 1 -15.26 36.48 29.38
CA MET A 1 -16.36 35.50 29.39
C MET A 1 -16.43 34.85 28.02
N ARG A 2 -15.75 33.71 27.82
CA ARG A 2 -15.83 32.95 26.56
C ARG A 2 -16.91 31.89 26.75
N GLU A 3 -17.98 32.04 25.98
CA GLU A 3 -19.09 31.11 25.87
C GLU A 3 -18.54 29.69 25.71
N ARG A 4 -18.93 28.82 26.65
CA ARG A 4 -18.68 27.38 26.55
C ARG A 4 -19.55 26.92 25.38
N VAL A 5 -18.92 26.70 24.24
CA VAL A 5 -19.54 25.93 23.15
C VAL A 5 -19.85 24.56 23.73
N ASP A 6 -21.14 24.22 23.76
CA ASP A 6 -21.58 22.90 24.23
C ASP A 6 -20.81 21.83 23.46
N PRO A 7 -20.08 20.93 24.16
CA PRO A 7 -19.27 19.94 23.50
C PRO A 7 -20.22 19.05 22.71
N VAL A 8 -20.05 19.00 21.39
CA VAL A 8 -20.73 17.98 20.60
C VAL A 8 -20.13 16.64 21.00
N GLY A 9 -20.78 16.02 21.98
CA GLY A 9 -20.69 14.63 22.37
C GLY A 9 -19.33 14.20 22.91
N HIS A 10 -19.34 13.60 24.09
CA HIS A 10 -18.27 12.72 24.60
C HIS A 10 -17.99 11.48 23.71
N ASP A 11 -18.43 11.49 22.44
CA ASP A 11 -18.50 10.36 21.51
C ASP A 11 -17.58 10.55 20.28
N ALA A 12 -16.95 11.72 20.13
CA ALA A 12 -15.99 11.93 19.05
C ALA A 12 -14.68 11.18 19.34
N ILE A 13 -14.41 10.11 18.56
CA ILE A 13 -13.14 9.35 18.62
C ILE A 13 -11.93 10.27 18.38
N PHE A 14 -12.07 11.24 17.47
CA PHE A 14 -11.06 12.26 17.19
C PHE A 14 -11.61 13.65 17.51
N ALA A 15 -11.31 14.13 18.71
CA ALA A 15 -11.70 15.45 19.18
C ALA A 15 -10.58 16.49 18.98
N SER A 16 -10.98 17.74 18.78
CA SER A 16 -10.11 18.90 18.87
C SER A 16 -9.71 19.14 20.33
N ARG A 17 -8.67 19.95 20.56
CA ARG A 17 -8.27 20.37 21.93
C ARG A 17 -9.41 21.02 22.74
N LYS A 18 -10.45 21.52 22.08
CA LYS A 18 -11.62 22.14 22.72
C LYS A 18 -12.75 21.13 22.98
N GLY A 19 -12.54 19.84 22.72
CA GLY A 19 -13.56 18.80 22.90
C GLY A 19 -14.65 18.78 21.83
N THR A 20 -14.42 19.44 20.69
CA THR A 20 -15.34 19.44 19.54
C THR A 20 -14.83 18.53 18.43
N TRP A 21 -15.66 18.22 17.42
CA TRP A 21 -15.23 17.52 16.22
C TRP A 21 -13.97 18.11 15.58
N LEU A 22 -13.05 17.23 15.18
CA LEU A 22 -11.84 17.65 14.49
C LEU A 22 -12.18 18.14 13.07
N SER A 23 -11.92 19.42 12.78
CA SER A 23 -12.18 19.98 11.46
C SER A 23 -11.29 19.33 10.38
N PRO A 24 -11.85 18.93 9.23
CA PRO A 24 -11.08 18.39 8.10
C PRO A 24 -9.97 19.33 7.61
N GLN A 25 -10.16 20.65 7.69
CA GLN A 25 -9.14 21.62 7.27
C GLN A 25 -7.93 21.58 8.21
N ASN A 26 -8.17 21.46 9.52
CA ASN A 26 -7.11 21.33 10.52
C ASN A 26 -6.34 20.03 10.34
N VAL A 27 -7.05 18.91 10.10
CA VAL A 27 -6.42 17.61 9.79
C VAL A 27 -5.53 17.74 8.56
N ARG A 28 -6.03 18.31 7.45
CA ARG A 28 -5.24 18.47 6.22
C ARG A 28 -4.03 19.37 6.41
N ARG A 29 -4.14 20.42 7.23
CA ARG A 29 -2.99 21.30 7.56
C ARG A 29 -1.93 20.54 8.35
N GLN A 30 -2.33 19.87 9.44
CA GLN A 30 -1.43 19.05 10.25
C GLN A 30 -0.79 17.94 9.41
N TRP A 31 -1.57 17.31 8.54
CA TRP A 31 -1.08 16.28 7.62
C TRP A 31 -0.01 16.79 6.65
N ARG A 32 -0.22 17.96 6.04
CA ARG A 32 0.79 18.57 5.17
C ARG A 32 2.07 18.88 5.93
N GLN A 33 1.94 19.43 7.14
CA GLN A 33 3.10 19.76 7.97
C GLN A 33 3.89 18.51 8.35
N ALA A 34 3.23 17.50 8.93
CA ALA A 34 3.86 16.27 9.36
C ALA A 34 4.59 15.54 8.21
N ARG A 35 4.01 15.53 7.01
CA ARG A 35 4.68 14.97 5.82
C ARG A 35 5.87 15.80 5.37
N ALA A 36 5.78 17.13 5.41
CA ALA A 36 6.90 17.98 5.05
C ALA A 36 8.08 17.77 6.02
N ASP A 37 7.79 17.77 7.33
CA ASP A 37 8.78 17.58 8.39
C ASP A 37 9.46 16.20 8.30
N ALA A 38 8.72 15.16 7.89
CA ALA A 38 9.25 13.82 7.70
C ALA A 38 9.97 13.59 6.35
N GLY A 39 10.07 14.60 5.48
CA GLY A 39 10.62 14.42 4.12
C GLY A 39 9.72 13.58 3.19
N LEU A 40 8.45 13.42 3.54
CA LEU A 40 7.44 12.60 2.86
C LEU A 40 6.39 13.45 2.12
N ALA A 41 6.77 14.63 1.64
CA ALA A 41 5.83 15.56 0.97
C ALA A 41 5.11 14.94 -0.25
N TRP A 42 5.74 13.96 -0.91
CA TRP A 42 5.18 13.21 -2.03
C TRP A 42 4.13 12.16 -1.63
N VAL A 43 4.11 11.73 -0.36
CA VAL A 43 3.25 10.64 0.11
C VAL A 43 1.81 11.08 0.25
N THR A 44 0.86 10.46 -0.45
CA THR A 44 -0.56 10.80 -0.34
C THR A 44 -1.29 9.84 0.60
N PRO A 45 -2.52 10.16 1.07
CA PRO A 45 -3.35 9.16 1.74
C PRO A 45 -3.54 7.88 0.89
N HIS A 46 -3.57 8.03 -0.43
CA HIS A 46 -3.65 6.88 -1.34
C HIS A 46 -2.38 6.02 -1.27
N THR A 47 -1.19 6.62 -1.13
CA THR A 47 0.07 5.88 -0.91
C THR A 47 -0.01 5.00 0.34
N PHE A 48 -0.47 5.53 1.48
CA PHE A 48 -0.69 4.73 2.70
C PHE A 48 -1.66 3.58 2.47
N ARG A 49 -2.76 3.85 1.77
CA ARG A 49 -3.76 2.83 1.45
C ARG A 49 -3.16 1.71 0.60
N LYS A 50 -2.23 2.02 -0.32
CA LYS A 50 -1.47 0.99 -1.06
C LYS A 50 -0.51 0.20 -0.17
N THR A 51 0.21 0.89 0.71
CA THR A 51 1.15 0.25 1.65
C THR A 51 0.43 -0.78 2.52
N VAL A 52 -0.71 -0.42 3.10
CA VAL A 52 -1.51 -1.33 3.94
C VAL A 52 -2.03 -2.52 3.12
N ALA A 53 -2.60 -2.27 1.94
CA ALA A 53 -3.10 -3.35 1.09
C ALA A 53 -2.01 -4.33 0.67
N THR A 54 -0.83 -3.81 0.32
CA THR A 54 0.33 -4.62 -0.07
C THR A 54 0.83 -5.46 1.10
N LEU A 55 0.88 -4.91 2.31
CA LEU A 55 1.27 -5.67 3.50
C LEU A 55 0.30 -6.82 3.78
N ILE A 56 -1.01 -6.55 3.74
CA ILE A 56 -2.03 -7.59 3.97
C ILE A 56 -2.02 -8.65 2.88
N ASP A 57 -1.76 -8.28 1.62
CA ASP A 57 -1.67 -9.25 0.53
C ASP A 57 -0.48 -10.19 0.71
N LYS A 58 0.68 -9.65 1.12
CA LYS A 58 1.89 -10.44 1.41
C LYS A 58 1.69 -11.43 2.56
N ASP A 59 1.07 -10.99 3.64
CA ASP A 59 0.92 -11.82 4.85
C ASP A 59 -0.32 -12.71 4.81
N ALA A 60 -1.29 -12.39 3.94
CA ALA A 60 -2.51 -13.16 3.79
C ALA A 60 -2.91 -13.34 2.33
N ASN A 61 -3.67 -12.39 1.76
CA ASN A 61 -4.11 -12.41 0.37
C ASN A 61 -4.89 -11.15 0.00
N ALA A 62 -5.05 -10.95 -1.31
CA ALA A 62 -5.80 -9.85 -1.91
C ALA A 62 -7.27 -9.78 -1.48
N LYS A 63 -7.91 -10.91 -1.14
CA LYS A 63 -9.29 -10.93 -0.65
C LYS A 63 -9.41 -10.22 0.69
N LYS A 64 -8.53 -10.54 1.64
CA LYS A 64 -8.48 -9.86 2.94
C LYS A 64 -8.07 -8.39 2.77
N ALA A 65 -7.14 -8.09 1.87
CA ALA A 65 -6.79 -6.71 1.56
C ALA A 65 -8.00 -5.91 1.03
N ALA A 66 -8.77 -6.48 0.10
CA ALA A 66 -9.98 -5.87 -0.45
C ALA A 66 -11.04 -5.64 0.62
N ALA A 67 -11.27 -6.64 1.49
CA ALA A 67 -12.20 -6.54 2.61
C ALA A 67 -11.79 -5.43 3.60
N GLN A 68 -10.50 -5.36 3.97
CA GLN A 68 -9.98 -4.31 4.85
C GLN A 68 -10.17 -2.91 4.25
N LEU A 69 -10.02 -2.78 2.94
CA LEU A 69 -10.23 -1.53 2.23
C LEU A 69 -11.72 -1.23 1.97
N GLY A 70 -12.62 -2.21 2.13
CA GLY A 70 -14.03 -2.05 1.80
C GLY A 70 -14.29 -1.98 0.30
N HIS A 71 -13.49 -2.65 -0.53
CA HIS A 71 -13.73 -2.75 -1.97
C HIS A 71 -14.64 -3.93 -2.31
N GLY A 72 -15.58 -3.71 -3.23
CA GLY A 72 -16.48 -4.77 -3.71
C GLY A 72 -15.83 -5.82 -4.63
N SER A 73 -14.58 -5.59 -5.06
CA SER A 73 -13.84 -6.53 -5.91
C SER A 73 -12.38 -6.62 -5.52
N GLU A 74 -11.87 -7.85 -5.48
CA GLU A 74 -10.45 -8.14 -5.31
C GLU A 74 -9.60 -7.61 -6.46
N GLU A 75 -10.14 -7.60 -7.68
CA GLU A 75 -9.43 -7.16 -8.88
C GLU A 75 -9.05 -5.68 -8.81
N ILE A 76 -9.96 -4.84 -8.31
CA ILE A 76 -9.69 -3.40 -8.10
C ILE A 76 -8.53 -3.24 -7.11
N THR A 77 -8.52 -4.05 -6.05
CA THR A 77 -7.48 -4.01 -5.02
C THR A 77 -6.14 -4.47 -5.58
N LYS A 78 -6.10 -5.60 -6.30
CA LYS A 78 -4.90 -6.11 -6.99
C LYS A 78 -4.35 -5.11 -7.99
N LYS A 79 -5.21 -4.46 -8.76
CA LYS A 79 -4.80 -3.54 -9.83
C LYS A 79 -4.29 -2.21 -9.30
N HIS A 80 -4.97 -1.63 -8.32
CA HIS A 80 -4.72 -0.24 -7.92
C HIS A 80 -4.03 -0.09 -6.57
N TYR A 81 -4.16 -1.05 -5.67
CA TYR A 81 -3.74 -0.90 -4.27
C TYR A 81 -2.62 -1.85 -3.85
N ILE A 82 -2.47 -3.00 -4.49
CA ILE A 82 -1.36 -3.93 -4.22
C ILE A 82 -0.19 -3.58 -5.14
N VAL A 83 0.97 -3.30 -4.55
CA VAL A 83 2.20 -3.04 -5.29
C VAL A 83 2.79 -4.36 -5.77
N LYS A 84 3.02 -4.46 -7.09
CA LYS A 84 3.76 -5.57 -7.68
C LYS A 84 5.26 -5.38 -7.43
N PRO A 85 6.00 -6.42 -7.03
CA PRO A 85 7.43 -6.31 -6.88
C PRO A 85 8.07 -5.93 -8.23
N ALA A 86 9.05 -5.03 -8.19
CA ALA A 86 9.74 -4.55 -9.39
C ALA A 86 10.60 -5.63 -10.05
N LEU A 87 11.09 -6.57 -9.24
CA LEU A 87 11.80 -7.75 -9.69
C LEU A 87 10.88 -8.95 -9.51
N ALA A 88 10.77 -9.76 -10.57
CA ALA A 88 10.13 -11.06 -10.45
C ALA A 88 10.97 -11.94 -9.51
N PRO A 89 10.35 -12.75 -8.64
CA PRO A 89 11.08 -13.76 -7.90
C PRO A 89 11.73 -14.73 -8.89
N ASP A 90 12.92 -15.22 -8.55
CA ASP A 90 13.54 -16.30 -9.32
C ASP A 90 12.69 -17.56 -9.18
N VAL A 91 12.17 -18.01 -10.31
CA VAL A 91 11.32 -19.20 -10.43
C VAL A 91 11.88 -20.14 -11.49
N SER A 92 13.17 -20.01 -11.82
CA SER A 92 13.84 -20.78 -12.87
C SER A 92 13.68 -22.28 -12.64
N ASP A 93 13.89 -22.76 -11.40
CA ASP A 93 13.71 -24.17 -11.03
C ASP A 93 12.33 -24.74 -11.37
N ILE A 94 11.27 -23.92 -11.26
CA ILE A 94 9.89 -24.31 -11.59
C ILE A 94 9.72 -24.34 -13.11
N LEU A 95 10.27 -23.35 -13.81
CA LEU A 95 10.18 -23.24 -15.27
C LEU A 95 11.02 -24.30 -15.99
N GLU A 96 12.13 -24.75 -15.40
CA GLU A 96 12.95 -25.83 -15.94
C GLU A 96 12.18 -27.15 -16.04
N GLN A 97 11.18 -27.40 -15.18
CA GLN A 97 10.30 -28.57 -15.28
C GLN A 97 9.52 -28.61 -16.60
N LEU A 98 9.22 -27.46 -17.20
CA LEU A 98 8.56 -27.37 -18.49
C LEU A 98 9.53 -27.67 -19.65
N GLY A 99 10.82 -27.40 -19.47
CA GLY A 99 11.88 -27.50 -20.49
C GLY A 99 12.66 -28.82 -20.49
N ALA A 100 12.50 -29.68 -19.47
CA ALA A 100 13.23 -30.95 -19.31
C ALA A 100 13.05 -31.98 -20.46
N GLY A 101 12.26 -31.66 -21.49
CA GLY A 101 12.14 -32.42 -22.74
C GLY A 101 12.97 -31.88 -23.92
N SER A 102 13.69 -30.77 -23.79
CA SER A 102 14.52 -30.21 -24.88
C SER A 102 16.00 -30.53 -24.64
N PRO A 103 16.68 -31.23 -25.57
CA PRO A 103 18.10 -31.53 -25.42
C PRO A 103 18.88 -30.21 -25.34
N LYS A 104 19.77 -30.10 -24.34
CA LYS A 104 20.72 -28.99 -24.21
C LYS A 104 21.40 -28.78 -25.55
N ALA A 105 21.15 -27.64 -26.19
CA ALA A 105 21.91 -27.23 -27.36
C ALA A 105 23.38 -27.15 -26.96
N ASP A 106 24.19 -27.94 -27.65
CA ASP A 106 25.60 -28.11 -27.38
C ASP A 106 26.33 -26.77 -27.27
N THR A 107 27.18 -26.71 -26.26
CA THR A 107 28.21 -25.70 -26.05
C THR A 107 28.95 -25.42 -27.37
N VAL A 108 28.74 -24.24 -27.95
CA VAL A 108 29.54 -23.78 -29.10
C VAL A 108 30.96 -23.47 -28.60
N PRO A 109 32.02 -24.14 -29.08
CA PRO A 109 33.37 -23.85 -28.64
C PRO A 109 33.88 -22.52 -29.22
N PRO A 110 34.84 -21.86 -28.56
CA PRO A 110 35.33 -20.56 -29.00
C PRO A 110 36.10 -20.69 -30.33
N ARG A 111 35.81 -19.80 -31.28
CA ARG A 111 36.64 -19.65 -32.48
C ARG A 111 37.93 -18.95 -32.07
N HIS A 112 39.06 -19.61 -32.32
CA HIS A 112 40.37 -18.97 -32.32
C HIS A 112 40.54 -18.21 -33.64
N GLU A 113 40.85 -16.91 -33.53
CA GLU A 113 41.58 -16.13 -34.55
C GLU A 113 42.90 -15.68 -33.93
#